data_AF-A0A355GH18-F1
#
_entry.id   AF-A0A355GH18-F1
#
_cell.length_a   1.000
_cell.length_b   1.000
_cell.length_c   1.000
_cell.angle_alpha   90.00
_cell.angle_beta   90.00
_cell.angle_gamma   90.00
#
_symmetry.space_group_name_H-M   'P 1'
#
loop_
_entity.id
_entity.type
_entity.pdbx_description
1 polymer ?
#
loop_
_entity_poly.entity_id
_entity_poly.type
_entity_poly.pdbx_seq_one_letter_code
_entity_poly.pdbx_strand_id
1 'polypeptide(L)'
;MRGTLICLSTLLVLGYLLFSSENTKSQTGPNPVQPVLVTTVKSFGATGDGKTDDSAALQRAVDSKIGQIRFPKGVYRITKTINVDLDQLGPTSLSS
;
A
#
# COMPACT_ATOMS: atom_id res chain seq x y z
N MET A 1 11.56 4.14 -56.10
CA MET A 1 10.73 4.60 -54.97
C MET A 1 10.27 3.36 -54.21
N ARG A 2 11.05 2.91 -53.21
CA ARG A 2 10.75 1.71 -52.43
C ARG A 2 10.16 2.15 -51.09
N GLY A 3 8.83 2.27 -51.05
CA GLY A 3 8.11 2.64 -49.83
C GLY A 3 8.10 1.45 -48.86
N THR A 4 8.72 1.62 -47.70
CA THR A 4 8.71 0.65 -46.60
C THR A 4 7.29 0.62 -46.01
N LEU A 5 6.63 -0.53 -46.13
CA LEU A 5 5.32 -0.80 -45.53
C LEU A 5 5.52 -1.02 -44.02
N ILE A 6 5.32 0.02 -43.22
CA ILE A 6 5.41 -0.05 -41.76
C ILE A 6 4.27 -0.96 -41.27
N CYS A 7 4.62 -2.18 -40.86
CA CYS A 7 3.65 -3.21 -40.51
C CYS A 7 2.84 -2.80 -39.28
N LEU A 8 1.54 -3.06 -39.27
CA LEU A 8 0.62 -2.73 -38.17
C LEU A 8 1.13 -3.24 -36.81
N SER A 9 1.92 -4.33 -36.79
CA SER A 9 2.59 -4.84 -35.60
C SER A 9 3.60 -3.86 -34.99
N THR A 10 4.33 -3.11 -35.83
CA THR A 10 5.32 -2.12 -35.36
C THR A 10 4.65 -0.90 -34.73
N LEU A 11 3.49 -0.48 -35.27
CA LEU A 11 2.67 0.58 -34.68
C LEU A 11 2.03 0.13 -33.35
N LEU A 12 1.60 -1.12 -33.26
CA LEU A 12 0.98 -1.66 -32.05
C LEU A 12 2.01 -1.84 -30.92
N VAL A 13 3.23 -2.30 -31.23
CA VAL A 13 4.33 -2.42 -30.25
C VAL A 13 4.82 -1.04 -29.80
N LEU A 14 4.97 -0.08 -30.71
CA LEU A 14 5.36 1.29 -30.34
C LEU A 14 4.26 1.98 -29.49
N GLY A 15 2.99 1.75 -29.82
CA GLY A 15 1.85 2.21 -29.02
C GLY A 15 1.83 1.59 -27.62
N TYR A 16 2.11 0.29 -27.49
CA TYR A 16 2.17 -0.40 -26.20
C TYR A 16 3.35 0.09 -25.33
N LEU A 17 4.51 0.37 -25.94
CA LEU A 17 5.69 0.92 -25.24
C LEU A 17 5.45 2.35 -24.74
N LEU A 18 4.76 3.19 -25.53
CA LEU A 18 4.37 4.53 -25.11
C LEU A 18 3.28 4.49 -24.02
N PHE A 19 2.33 3.56 -24.11
CA PHE A 19 1.26 3.39 -23.10
C PHE A 19 1.77 2.80 -21.77
N SER A 20 2.81 1.98 -21.81
CA SER A 20 3.43 1.41 -20.59
C SER A 20 4.20 2.46 -19.76
N SER A 21 4.31 3.70 -20.23
CA SER A 21 5.02 4.79 -19.55
C SER A 21 4.11 5.69 -18.71
N GLU A 22 3.11 5.13 -18.02
CA GLU A 22 2.31 5.87 -17.03
C GLU A 22 2.07 5.09 -15.74
N ASN A 23 3.12 4.71 -14.99
CA ASN A 23 2.98 4.68 -13.52
C ASN A 23 4.33 4.66 -12.78
N THR A 24 4.89 5.85 -12.56
CA THR A 24 5.58 6.22 -11.32
C THR A 24 5.71 7.74 -11.35
N LYS A 25 4.64 8.45 -10.99
CA LYS A 25 4.80 9.80 -10.47
C LYS A 25 5.48 9.65 -9.10
N SER A 26 6.81 9.59 -9.11
CA SER A 26 7.61 9.91 -7.94
C SER A 26 7.31 11.37 -7.60
N GLN A 27 6.42 11.59 -6.63
CA GLN A 27 6.17 12.90 -6.06
C GLN A 27 7.43 13.37 -5.31
N THR A 28 8.33 14.04 -6.03
CA THR A 28 9.31 14.95 -5.45
C THR A 28 9.15 16.30 -6.14
N GLY A 29 8.07 17.00 -5.77
CA GLY A 29 7.83 18.40 -6.09
C GLY A 29 7.01 19.01 -4.95
N PRO A 30 7.12 20.31 -4.65
CA PRO A 30 6.41 20.93 -3.52
C PRO A 30 4.93 21.01 -3.87
N ASN A 31 4.20 19.94 -3.54
CA ASN A 31 2.76 19.80 -3.74
C ASN A 31 2.05 20.39 -2.50
N PRO A 32 0.96 21.17 -2.64
CA PRO A 32 0.11 21.48 -1.50
C PRO A 32 -0.31 20.17 -0.86
N VAL A 33 -0.10 20.07 0.46
CA VAL A 33 -0.26 18.85 1.24
C VAL A 33 -1.72 18.39 1.17
N GLN A 34 -2.05 17.60 0.17
CA GLN A 34 -3.22 16.74 0.24
C GLN A 34 -2.95 15.81 1.43
N PRO A 35 -3.81 15.74 2.45
CA PRO A 35 -3.59 14.82 3.54
C PRO A 35 -3.58 13.43 2.94
N VAL A 36 -2.39 12.85 2.77
CA VAL A 36 -2.25 11.43 2.48
C VAL A 36 -2.92 10.77 3.66
N LEU A 37 -4.10 10.19 3.45
CA LEU A 37 -4.78 9.43 4.48
C LEU A 37 -3.91 8.20 4.73
N VAL A 38 -2.95 8.36 5.65
CA VAL A 38 -2.08 7.28 6.10
C VAL A 38 -2.94 6.37 6.96
N THR A 39 -3.35 5.25 6.38
CA THR A 39 -4.07 4.23 7.13
C THR A 39 -3.13 3.61 8.15
N THR A 40 -3.46 3.77 9.43
CA THR A 40 -2.65 3.26 10.55
C THR A 40 -3.48 2.34 11.41
N VAL A 41 -2.86 1.64 12.37
CA VAL A 41 -3.61 0.83 13.35
C VAL A 41 -4.66 1.64 14.13
N LYS A 42 -4.47 2.97 14.27
CA LYS A 42 -5.46 3.86 14.89
C LYS A 42 -6.71 4.02 14.04
N SER A 43 -6.59 3.96 12.71
CA SER A 43 -7.73 3.94 11.78
C SER A 43 -8.62 2.71 11.98
N PHE A 44 -8.08 1.64 12.58
CA PHE A 44 -8.81 0.42 12.94
C PHE A 44 -9.28 0.38 14.40
N GLY A 45 -9.09 1.48 15.15
CA GLY A 45 -9.55 1.63 16.53
C GLY A 45 -8.54 1.28 17.60
N ALA A 46 -7.25 1.17 17.27
CA ALA A 46 -6.21 1.02 18.29
C ALA A 46 -5.98 2.36 19.01
N THR A 47 -5.85 2.36 20.34
CA THR A 47 -5.63 3.58 21.12
C THR A 47 -4.14 3.87 21.32
N GLY A 48 -3.34 2.83 21.63
CA GLY A 48 -1.92 2.97 21.92
C GLY A 48 -1.62 3.68 23.26
N ASP A 49 -2.50 3.53 24.25
CA ASP A 49 -2.41 4.16 25.58
C ASP A 49 -1.76 3.27 26.67
N GLY A 50 -1.40 2.03 26.34
CA GLY A 50 -0.80 1.03 27.22
C GLY A 50 -1.77 0.35 28.20
N LYS A 51 -3.06 0.71 28.17
CA LYS A 51 -4.09 0.22 29.09
C LYS A 51 -5.19 -0.56 28.38
N THR A 52 -5.70 0.01 27.30
CA THR A 52 -6.76 -0.56 26.47
C THR A 52 -6.23 -1.76 25.70
N ASP A 53 -6.99 -2.85 25.64
CA ASP A 53 -6.61 -4.03 24.84
C ASP A 53 -6.83 -3.75 23.35
N ASP A 54 -5.74 -3.53 22.62
CA ASP A 54 -5.74 -3.18 21.20
C ASP A 54 -5.78 -4.42 20.28
N SER A 55 -5.79 -5.64 20.83
CA SER A 55 -5.71 -6.88 20.05
C SER A 55 -6.73 -6.97 18.91
N ALA A 56 -7.99 -6.61 19.16
CA ALA A 56 -9.03 -6.67 18.13
C ALA A 56 -8.83 -5.63 17.02
N ALA A 57 -8.31 -4.44 17.35
CA ALA A 57 -8.02 -3.41 16.36
C ALA A 57 -6.84 -3.79 15.47
N LEU A 58 -5.81 -4.39 16.07
CA LEU A 58 -4.66 -4.90 15.33
C LEU A 58 -5.02 -6.06 14.41
N GLN A 59 -5.88 -6.99 14.86
CA GLN A 59 -6.36 -8.06 13.99
C GLN A 59 -7.13 -7.49 12.78
N ARG A 60 -8.03 -6.52 13.00
CA ARG A 60 -8.72 -5.83 11.88
C ARG A 60 -7.76 -5.15 10.92
N ALA A 61 -6.68 -4.55 11.43
CA ALA A 61 -5.66 -3.96 10.57
C ALA A 61 -4.98 -5.00 9.68
N VAL A 62 -4.68 -6.19 10.22
CA VAL A 62 -4.14 -7.32 9.44
C VAL A 62 -5.15 -7.81 8.40
N ASP A 63 -6.40 -8.01 8.81
CA ASP A 63 -7.48 -8.53 7.96
C ASP A 63 -7.86 -7.58 6.81
N SER A 64 -7.44 -6.31 6.89
CA SER A 64 -7.68 -5.30 5.86
C SER A 64 -6.88 -5.51 4.56
N LYS A 65 -5.87 -6.39 4.58
CA LYS A 65 -5.03 -6.74 3.41
C LYS A 65 -4.29 -5.56 2.76
N ILE A 66 -4.03 -4.49 3.50
CA ILE A 66 -3.30 -3.32 2.97
C ILE A 66 -1.81 -3.63 2.75
N GLY A 67 -1.29 -4.73 3.31
CA GLY A 67 0.11 -5.16 3.16
C GLY A 67 1.13 -4.34 3.97
N GLN A 68 0.71 -3.22 4.57
CA GLN A 68 1.50 -2.45 5.52
C GLN A 68 0.68 -2.13 6.75
N ILE A 69 1.14 -2.59 7.91
CA ILE A 69 0.58 -2.28 9.21
C ILE A 69 1.47 -1.24 9.88
N ARG A 70 0.97 0.00 9.92
CA ARG A 70 1.70 1.15 10.47
C ARG A 70 1.27 1.46 11.90
N PHE A 71 2.25 1.55 12.80
CA PHE A 71 2.11 1.86 14.21
C PHE A 71 2.61 3.28 14.51
N PRO A 72 1.72 4.27 14.66
CA PRO A 72 2.09 5.55 15.24
C PRO A 72 2.66 5.35 16.64
N LYS A 73 3.48 6.30 17.10
CA LYS A 73 4.00 6.32 18.48
C LYS A 73 2.88 6.05 19.49
N GLY A 74 3.11 5.07 20.36
CA GLY A 74 2.16 4.64 21.38
C GLY A 74 2.64 3.37 22.07
N VAL A 75 1.91 2.96 23.11
CA VAL A 75 2.12 1.69 23.80
C VAL A 75 0.88 0.84 23.56
N TYR A 76 1.02 -0.25 22.81
CA TYR A 76 -0.12 -1.08 22.41
C TYR A 76 -0.17 -2.30 23.32
N ARG A 77 -1.21 -2.41 24.14
CA ARG A 77 -1.41 -3.60 24.97
C ARG A 77 -2.11 -4.66 24.13
N ILE A 78 -1.49 -5.83 24.05
CA ILE A 78 -1.95 -6.98 23.25
C ILE A 78 -2.16 -8.14 24.22
N THR A 79 -3.40 -8.59 24.38
CA THR A 79 -3.73 -9.71 25.30
C THR A 79 -4.09 -11.00 24.57
N LYS A 80 -4.20 -10.96 23.24
CA LYS A 80 -4.51 -12.10 22.36
C LYS A 80 -3.53 -12.15 21.19
N THR A 81 -3.27 -13.37 20.71
CA THR A 81 -2.48 -13.60 19.49
C THR A 81 -3.07 -12.83 18.30
N ILE A 82 -2.21 -12.17 17.54
CA ILE A 82 -2.55 -11.56 16.25
C ILE A 82 -2.06 -12.48 15.16
N ASN A 83 -2.99 -13.04 14.38
CA ASN A 83 -2.65 -13.98 13.32
C ASN A 83 -2.39 -13.23 12.00
N VAL A 84 -1.24 -13.46 11.40
CA VAL A 84 -0.84 -12.93 10.09
C VAL A 84 -0.62 -14.11 9.15
N ASP A 85 -1.66 -14.49 8.43
CA ASP A 85 -1.62 -15.60 7.46
C ASP A 85 -1.06 -15.11 6.12
N LEU A 86 0.22 -15.39 5.87
CA LEU A 86 0.90 -14.91 4.65
C LEU A 86 0.46 -15.64 3.38
N ASP A 87 -0.14 -16.83 3.48
CA ASP A 87 -0.70 -17.52 2.32
C ASP A 87 -1.95 -16.77 1.81
N GLN A 88 -2.70 -16.16 2.73
CA GLN A 88 -3.89 -15.36 2.40
C GLN A 88 -3.61 -13.87 2.15
N LEU A 89 -2.59 -13.32 2.81
CA LEU A 89 -2.29 -11.89 2.82
C LEU A 89 -1.19 -11.50 1.83
N GLY A 90 -0.29 -12.43 1.49
CA GLY A 90 0.95 -12.12 0.80
C GLY A 90 1.93 -11.31 1.67
N PRO A 91 2.96 -10.69 1.06
CA PRO A 91 3.97 -9.92 1.78
C PRO A 91 3.35 -8.82 2.65
N THR A 92 3.62 -8.86 3.95
CA THR A 92 3.07 -7.91 4.93
C THR A 92 4.19 -7.29 5.74
N SER A 93 4.22 -5.96 5.83
CA SER A 93 5.20 -5.20 6.61
C SER A 93 4.60 -4.67 7.90
N LEU A 94 5.42 -4.64 8.97
CA LEU A 94 5.13 -3.96 10.22
C LEU A 94 6.10 -2.79 10.35
N SER A 95 5.59 -1.57 10.52
CA SER A 95 6.43 -0.36 10.57
C SER A 95 5.94 0.61 11.64
N SER A 96 6.87 1.34 12.27
CA SER A 96 6.55 2.50 13.11
C SER A 96 6.42 3.79 12.30
#